data_AF-A0A5B0T929-F1
#
_entry.id   AF-A0A5B0T929-F1
#
_cell.length_a   1.000
_cell.length_b   1.000
_cell.length_c   1.000
_cell.angle_alpha   90.00
_cell.angle_beta   90.00
_cell.angle_gamma   90.00
#
_symmetry.space_group_name_H-M   'P 1'
#
loop_
_entity.id
_entity.type
_entity.pdbx_description
1 polymer ?
#
loop_
_entity_poly.entity_id
_entity_poly.type
_entity_poly.pdbx_seq_one_letter_code
_entity_poly.pdbx_strand_id
1 'polypeptide(L)'
;MTTTPAQRIGGWLLGPLAWLLVALLSASLALLLYVTALATPQTFKTLGEQSTANLLLWGVSFITAIAMWYYTLWLTIAFFKRRACVPKHYILWLLISVLLAIKAFAFSPVPDAFAVRQLLFPLLAAALLVPYFKRSQRVKSTFVNP
;
A
#
# COMPACT_ATOMS: atom_id res chain seq x y z
N MET A 1 -24.80 -21.12 -24.22
CA MET A 1 -24.02 -20.59 -23.07
C MET A 1 -24.22 -19.08 -23.04
N THR A 2 -25.03 -18.57 -22.12
CA THR A 2 -25.25 -17.13 -21.95
C THR A 2 -24.06 -16.54 -21.19
N THR A 3 -23.17 -15.84 -21.90
CA THR A 3 -22.07 -15.08 -21.29
C THR A 3 -22.68 -13.87 -20.60
N THR A 4 -22.93 -13.97 -19.29
CA THR A 4 -23.38 -12.82 -18.50
C THR A 4 -22.30 -11.74 -18.60
N PRO A 5 -22.61 -10.53 -19.10
CA PRO A 5 -21.60 -9.50 -19.27
C PRO A 5 -21.03 -9.11 -17.91
N ALA A 6 -19.70 -9.08 -17.79
CA ALA A 6 -19.01 -8.74 -16.55
C ALA A 6 -19.50 -7.39 -16.02
N GLN A 7 -20.08 -7.40 -14.82
CA GLN A 7 -20.74 -6.24 -14.22
C GLN A 7 -19.77 -5.05 -14.15
N ARG A 8 -20.22 -3.85 -14.57
CA ARG A 8 -19.38 -2.63 -14.54
C ARG A 8 -18.84 -2.37 -13.12
N ILE A 9 -17.57 -1.97 -13.02
CA ILE A 9 -16.99 -1.45 -11.77
C ILE A 9 -17.82 -0.23 -11.38
N GLY A 10 -18.57 -0.33 -10.28
CA GLY A 10 -19.46 0.73 -9.81
C GLY A 10 -20.00 0.45 -8.42
N GLY A 11 -20.51 1.51 -7.77
CA GLY A 11 -21.00 1.46 -6.39
C GLY A 11 -19.87 1.30 -5.37
N TRP A 12 -20.07 0.46 -4.35
CA TRP A 12 -19.14 0.25 -3.24
C TRP A 12 -17.73 -0.25 -3.62
N LEU A 13 -17.51 -0.71 -4.86
CA LEU A 13 -16.17 -1.03 -5.38
C LEU A 13 -15.27 0.22 -5.57
N LEU A 14 -15.87 1.42 -5.62
CA LEU A 14 -15.12 2.68 -5.74
C LEU A 14 -14.33 3.01 -4.46
N GLY A 15 -14.80 2.58 -3.29
CA GLY A 15 -14.07 2.76 -2.02
C GLY A 15 -12.70 2.08 -2.03
N PRO A 16 -12.63 0.76 -2.26
CA PRO A 16 -11.35 0.06 -2.43
C PRO A 16 -10.46 0.65 -3.52
N LEU A 17 -11.04 1.09 -4.63
CA LEU A 17 -10.29 1.72 -5.71
C LEU A 17 -9.67 3.05 -5.28
N ALA A 18 -10.46 3.93 -4.64
CA ALA A 18 -10.01 5.22 -4.14
C ALA A 18 -8.88 5.05 -3.11
N TRP A 19 -9.03 4.09 -2.18
CA TRP A 19 -7.98 3.78 -1.22
C TRP A 19 -6.68 3.34 -1.89
N LEU A 20 -6.77 2.48 -2.91
CA LEU A 20 -5.60 1.99 -3.64
C LEU A 20 -4.91 3.13 -4.41
N LEU A 21 -5.67 4.04 -5.03
CA LEU A 21 -5.13 5.23 -5.70
C LEU A 21 -4.45 6.20 -4.72
N VAL A 22 -5.06 6.46 -3.56
CA VAL A 22 -4.45 7.28 -2.51
C VAL A 22 -3.15 6.64 -2.04
N ALA A 23 -3.14 5.34 -1.79
CA ALA A 23 -1.94 4.62 -1.37
C ALA A 23 -0.84 4.64 -2.44
N LEU A 24 -1.18 4.53 -3.73
CA LEU A 24 -0.22 4.67 -4.82
C LEU A 24 0.37 6.08 -4.89
N LEU A 25 -0.45 7.12 -4.68
CA LEU A 25 0.01 8.50 -4.62
C LEU A 25 0.96 8.70 -3.44
N SER A 26 0.59 8.20 -2.25
CA SER A 26 1.43 8.26 -1.05
C SER A 26 2.76 7.53 -1.22
N ALA A 27 2.75 6.34 -1.85
CA ALA A 27 3.97 5.58 -2.13
C ALA A 27 4.87 6.31 -3.16
N SER A 28 4.28 6.92 -4.18
CA SER A 28 5.01 7.74 -5.16
C SER A 28 5.66 8.95 -4.50
N LEU A 29 4.93 9.63 -3.60
CA LEU A 29 5.47 10.74 -2.83
C LEU A 29 6.61 10.29 -1.91
N ALA A 30 6.48 9.15 -1.23
CA ALA A 30 7.54 8.61 -0.40
C ALA A 30 8.82 8.32 -1.19
N LEU A 31 8.71 7.72 -2.38
CA LEU A 31 9.85 7.51 -3.27
C LEU A 31 10.48 8.82 -3.71
N LEU A 32 9.66 9.82 -4.06
CA LEU A 32 10.16 11.14 -4.43
C LEU A 32 10.94 11.77 -3.26
N LEU A 33 10.44 11.66 -2.03
CA LEU A 33 11.15 12.13 -0.83
C LEU A 33 12.48 11.40 -0.64
N TYR A 34 12.55 10.08 -0.84
CA TYR A 34 13.80 9.33 -0.79
C TYR A 34 14.80 9.80 -1.87
N VAL A 35 14.34 10.04 -3.09
CA VAL A 35 15.18 10.56 -4.18
C VAL A 35 15.68 11.97 -3.87
N THR A 36 14.83 12.86 -3.35
CA THR A 36 15.26 14.20 -2.93
C THR A 36 16.23 14.16 -1.75
N ALA A 37 16.05 13.22 -0.82
CA ALA A 37 16.97 13.02 0.29
C ALA A 37 18.35 12.59 -0.24
N LEU A 38 18.40 11.69 -1.22
CA LEU A 38 19.63 11.29 -1.91
C LEU A 38 20.26 12.43 -2.73
N ALA A 39 19.50 13.42 -3.18
CA ALA A 39 20.05 14.58 -3.89
C ALA A 39 20.60 15.67 -2.93
N THR A 40 20.30 15.57 -1.63
CA THR A 40 20.63 16.60 -0.65
C THR A 40 21.96 16.29 0.03
N PRO A 41 22.96 17.19 -0.01
CA PRO A 41 24.29 16.97 0.57
C PRO A 41 24.28 16.80 2.09
N GLN A 42 23.26 17.32 2.78
CA GLN A 42 23.08 17.14 4.23
C GLN A 42 22.78 15.68 4.60
N THR A 43 22.03 14.96 3.77
CA THR A 43 21.71 13.53 4.00
C THR A 43 22.96 12.67 3.92
N PHE A 44 23.89 12.97 3.00
CA PHE A 44 25.14 12.22 2.90
C PHE A 44 26.05 12.44 4.11
N LYS A 45 26.05 13.65 4.69
CA LYS A 45 26.77 13.92 5.94
C LYS A 45 26.18 13.13 7.10
N THR A 46 24.85 13.15 7.27
CA THR A 46 24.19 12.42 8.35
C THR A 46 24.26 10.90 8.19
N LEU A 47 24.21 10.39 6.95
CA LEU A 47 24.43 8.96 6.64
C LEU A 47 25.88 8.54 6.88
N GLY A 48 26.85 9.40 6.58
CA GLY A 48 28.28 9.13 6.83
C GLY A 48 28.65 9.11 8.31
N GLU A 49 27.90 9.82 9.15
CA GLU A 49 28.05 9.84 10.61
C GLU A 49 27.27 8.71 11.32
N GLN A 50 26.41 7.98 10.58
CA GLN A 50 25.61 6.89 11.13
C GLN A 50 26.37 5.55 11.17
N SER A 51 25.98 4.71 12.13
CA SER A 51 26.49 3.34 12.22
C SER A 51 26.13 2.53 10.97
N THR A 52 26.97 1.57 10.61
CA THR A 52 26.75 0.64 9.48
C THR A 52 25.39 -0.06 9.55
N ALA A 53 24.90 -0.36 10.77
CA ALA A 53 23.57 -0.92 10.99
C ALA A 53 22.43 0.02 10.55
N ASN A 54 22.53 1.32 10.86
CA ASN A 54 21.50 2.30 10.46
C ASN A 54 21.49 2.53 8.95
N LEU A 55 22.67 2.52 8.32
CA LEU A 55 22.79 2.63 6.87
C LEU A 55 22.15 1.44 6.15
N LEU A 56 22.32 0.22 6.68
CA LEU A 56 21.63 -0.98 6.20
C LEU A 56 20.11 -0.87 6.38
N LEU A 57 19.64 -0.42 7.56
CA LEU A 57 18.20 -0.23 7.81
C LEU A 57 17.57 0.80 6.88
N TRP A 58 18.29 1.87 6.55
CA TRP A 58 17.87 2.87 5.58
C TRP A 58 17.75 2.25 4.18
N GLY A 59 18.77 1.51 3.74
CA GLY A 59 18.76 0.81 2.45
C GLY A 59 17.63 -0.21 2.33
N VAL A 60 17.41 -1.02 3.37
CA VAL A 60 16.30 -1.99 3.43
C VAL A 60 14.95 -1.27 3.35
N SER A 61 14.80 -0.13 4.04
CA SER A 61 13.56 0.65 4.01
C SER A 61 13.29 1.25 2.63
N PHE A 62 14.34 1.71 1.94
CA PHE A 62 14.24 2.19 0.56
C PHE A 62 13.83 1.07 -0.42
N ILE A 63 14.47 -0.10 -0.36
CA ILE A 63 14.11 -1.26 -1.19
C ILE A 63 12.67 -1.70 -0.91
N THR A 64 12.27 -1.73 0.37
CA THR A 64 10.90 -2.08 0.76
C THR A 64 9.88 -1.08 0.20
N ALA A 65 10.21 0.22 0.19
CA ALA A 65 9.36 1.25 -0.40
C ALA A 65 9.18 1.06 -1.92
N ILE A 66 10.27 0.76 -2.64
CA ILE A 66 10.22 0.45 -4.08
C ILE A 66 9.36 -0.80 -4.33
N ALA A 67 9.58 -1.87 -3.57
CA ALA A 67 8.82 -3.12 -3.70
C ALA A 67 7.32 -2.89 -3.46
N MET A 68 6.98 -2.13 -2.40
CA MET A 68 5.59 -1.77 -2.12
C MET A 68 4.97 -0.90 -3.20
N TRP A 69 5.72 0.04 -3.77
CA TRP A 69 5.25 0.88 -4.86
C TRP A 69 4.91 0.06 -6.11
N TYR A 70 5.84 -0.80 -6.55
CA TYR A 70 5.60 -1.70 -7.69
C TYR A 70 4.41 -2.63 -7.45
N TYR A 71 4.31 -3.20 -6.25
CA TYR A 71 3.21 -4.09 -5.90
C TYR A 71 1.86 -3.35 -5.89
N THR A 72 1.82 -2.12 -5.37
CA THR A 72 0.63 -1.28 -5.39
C THR A 72 0.23 -0.91 -6.82
N LEU A 73 1.20 -0.52 -7.66
CA LEU A 73 0.97 -0.20 -9.07
C LEU A 73 0.43 -1.39 -9.85
N TRP A 74 1.03 -2.57 -9.66
CA TRP A 74 0.54 -3.82 -10.27
C TRP A 74 -0.90 -4.13 -9.81
N LEU A 75 -1.18 -3.97 -8.52
CA LEU A 75 -2.52 -4.20 -7.96
C LEU A 75 -3.54 -3.21 -8.54
N THR A 76 -3.18 -1.93 -8.71
CA THR A 76 -4.01 -0.92 -9.40
C THR A 76 -4.38 -1.39 -10.81
N ILE A 77 -3.38 -1.79 -11.59
CA ILE A 77 -3.58 -2.25 -12.98
C ILE A 77 -4.43 -3.51 -12.99
N ALA A 78 -4.15 -4.47 -12.11
CA ALA A 78 -4.91 -5.71 -11.99
C ALA A 78 -6.38 -5.45 -11.60
N PHE A 79 -6.61 -4.45 -10.74
CA PHE A 79 -7.95 -4.00 -10.35
C PHE A 79 -8.74 -3.47 -11.55
N PHE A 80 -8.14 -2.58 -12.35
CA PHE A 80 -8.76 -2.07 -13.57
C PHE A 80 -8.98 -3.17 -14.62
N LYS A 81 -8.06 -4.13 -14.74
CA LYS A 81 -8.19 -5.31 -15.62
C LYS A 81 -9.17 -6.37 -15.09
N ARG A 82 -9.74 -6.17 -13.90
CA ARG A 82 -10.72 -7.06 -13.24
C ARG A 82 -10.21 -8.50 -13.05
N ARG A 83 -8.92 -8.67 -12.75
CA ARG A 83 -8.34 -9.99 -12.53
C ARG A 83 -8.93 -10.69 -11.29
N ALA A 84 -9.21 -11.97 -11.39
CA ALA A 84 -9.72 -12.81 -10.30
C ALA A 84 -8.73 -12.94 -9.12
N CYS A 85 -7.46 -12.66 -9.38
CA CYS A 85 -6.41 -12.62 -8.36
C CYS A 85 -6.52 -11.42 -7.41
N VAL A 86 -7.22 -10.34 -7.82
CA VAL A 86 -7.24 -9.05 -7.12
C VAL A 86 -7.77 -9.16 -5.70
N PRO A 87 -8.92 -9.80 -5.40
CA PRO A 87 -9.43 -9.85 -4.03
C PRO A 87 -8.44 -10.45 -3.03
N LYS A 88 -7.72 -11.52 -3.42
CA LYS A 88 -6.71 -12.16 -2.55
C LYS A 88 -5.50 -11.26 -2.34
N HIS A 89 -4.97 -10.70 -3.43
CA HIS A 89 -3.78 -9.83 -3.37
C HIS A 89 -4.08 -8.50 -2.67
N TYR A 90 -5.32 -7.98 -2.79
CA TYR A 90 -5.74 -6.77 -2.08
C TYR A 90 -5.76 -7.00 -0.58
N ILE A 91 -6.31 -8.13 -0.11
CA ILE A 91 -6.28 -8.48 1.32
C ILE A 91 -4.83 -8.65 1.80
N LEU A 92 -3.99 -9.35 1.04
CA LEU A 92 -2.57 -9.51 1.37
C LEU A 92 -1.86 -8.16 1.45
N TRP A 93 -2.08 -7.28 0.48
CA TRP A 93 -1.53 -5.93 0.43
C TRP A 93 -1.96 -5.08 1.64
N LEU A 94 -3.24 -5.15 2.05
CA LEU A 94 -3.72 -4.48 3.27
C LEU A 94 -3.00 -5.00 4.52
N LEU A 95 -2.83 -6.32 4.64
CA LEU A 95 -2.14 -6.93 5.78
C LEU A 95 -0.67 -6.50 5.84
N ILE A 96 0.03 -6.52 4.71
CA ILE A 96 1.41 -6.02 4.62
C ILE A 96 1.47 -4.54 5.01
N SER A 97 0.51 -3.72 4.54
CA SER A 97 0.45 -2.29 4.88
C SER A 97 0.24 -2.06 6.39
N VAL A 98 -0.61 -2.87 7.04
CA VAL A 98 -0.79 -2.84 8.50
C VAL A 98 0.49 -3.24 9.22
N LEU A 99 1.17 -4.31 8.79
CA LEU A 99 2.44 -4.73 9.39
C LEU A 99 3.53 -3.65 9.27
N LEU A 100 3.63 -3.00 8.11
CA LEU A 100 4.56 -1.89 7.90
C LEU A 100 4.20 -0.67 8.77
N ALA A 101 2.90 -0.38 8.94
CA ALA A 101 2.45 0.69 9.83
C ALA A 101 2.77 0.40 11.30
N ILE A 102 2.61 -0.85 11.76
CA ILE A 102 2.98 -1.27 13.12
C ILE A 102 4.50 -1.16 13.32
N LYS A 103 5.30 -1.58 12.33
CA LYS A 103 6.76 -1.39 12.36
C LYS A 103 7.11 0.10 12.47
N ALA A 104 6.50 0.95 11.66
CA ALA A 104 6.75 2.40 11.71
C ALA A 104 6.34 3.00 13.06
N PHE A 105 5.20 2.58 13.62
CA PHE A 105 4.74 2.99 14.93
C PHE A 105 5.72 2.60 16.05
N ALA A 106 6.21 1.36 16.04
CA ALA A 106 7.08 0.84 17.10
C ALA A 106 8.52 1.37 17.05
N PHE A 107 9.01 1.78 15.87
CA PHE A 107 10.43 2.09 15.66
C PHE A 107 10.72 3.51 15.13
N SER A 108 9.70 4.34 14.84
CA SER A 108 9.97 5.71 14.38
C SER A 108 10.16 6.68 15.54
N PRO A 109 11.15 7.60 15.46
CA PRO A 109 11.35 8.65 16.45
C PRO A 109 10.37 9.82 16.20
N VAL A 110 9.07 9.54 16.24
CA VAL A 110 8.00 10.49 15.97
C VAL A 110 7.08 10.54 17.19
N PRO A 111 6.52 11.71 17.58
CA PRO A 111 5.60 11.78 18.70
C PRO A 111 4.39 10.85 18.53
N ASP A 112 4.01 10.16 19.62
CA ASP A 112 2.99 9.09 19.62
C ASP A 112 1.67 9.52 18.96
N ALA A 113 1.25 10.77 19.16
CA ALA A 113 0.02 11.31 18.56
C ALA A 113 0.03 11.26 17.02
N PHE A 114 1.17 11.49 16.38
CA PHE A 114 1.32 11.38 14.93
C PHE A 114 1.41 9.90 14.50
N ALA A 115 2.15 9.09 15.25
CA ALA A 115 2.31 7.67 14.97
C ALA A 115 0.96 6.92 15.00
N VAL A 116 0.11 7.23 16.00
CA VAL A 116 -1.25 6.66 16.10
C VAL A 116 -2.11 7.08 14.92
N ARG A 117 -2.10 8.36 14.52
CA ARG A 117 -2.86 8.84 13.36
C ARG A 117 -2.47 8.11 12.07
N GLN A 118 -1.18 7.87 11.88
CA GLN A 118 -0.67 7.15 10.71
C GLN A 118 -1.06 5.67 10.73
N LEU A 119 -1.15 5.04 11.90
CA LEU A 119 -1.58 3.64 12.07
C LEU A 119 -3.10 3.45 11.91
N LEU A 120 -3.91 4.45 12.30
CA LEU A 120 -5.37 4.37 12.26
C LEU A 120 -5.92 4.14 10.85
N PHE A 121 -5.39 4.83 9.83
CA PHE A 121 -5.93 4.72 8.46
C PHE A 121 -5.73 3.33 7.84
N PRO A 122 -4.52 2.71 7.87
CA PRO A 122 -4.32 1.32 7.45
C PRO A 122 -5.19 0.32 8.20
N LEU A 123 -5.35 0.49 9.53
CA LEU A 123 -6.21 -0.37 10.34
C LEU A 123 -7.68 -0.27 9.95
N LEU A 124 -8.21 0.96 9.80
CA LEU A 124 -9.59 1.18 9.39
C LEU A 124 -9.83 0.64 7.97
N ALA A 125 -8.91 0.89 7.05
CA ALA A 125 -8.98 0.34 5.70
C ALA A 125 -9.00 -1.20 5.71
N ALA A 126 -8.14 -1.83 6.51
CA ALA A 126 -8.14 -3.29 6.66
C ALA A 126 -9.45 -3.80 7.29
N ALA A 127 -9.91 -3.17 8.38
CA ALA A 127 -11.11 -3.57 9.10
C ALA A 127 -12.38 -3.47 8.24
N LEU A 128 -12.48 -2.48 7.35
CA LEU A 128 -13.64 -2.30 6.48
C LEU A 128 -13.53 -3.10 5.17
N LEU A 129 -12.37 -3.07 4.51
CA LEU A 129 -12.22 -3.62 3.17
C LEU A 129 -12.05 -5.15 3.18
N VAL A 130 -11.35 -5.74 4.15
CA VAL A 130 -11.18 -7.20 4.24
C VAL A 130 -12.52 -7.95 4.31
N PRO A 131 -13.47 -7.63 5.22
CA PRO A 131 -14.76 -8.31 5.24
C PRO A 131 -15.58 -8.05 3.98
N TYR A 132 -15.49 -6.85 3.40
CA TYR A 132 -16.14 -6.53 2.12
C TYR A 132 -15.64 -7.44 0.99
N PHE A 133 -14.32 -7.58 0.81
CA PHE A 133 -13.75 -8.46 -0.22
C PHE A 133 -14.06 -9.95 0.02
N LYS A 134 -14.18 -10.41 1.27
CA LYS A 134 -14.51 -11.82 1.58
C LYS A 134 -15.99 -12.15 1.37
N ARG A 135 -16.90 -11.25 1.75
CA ARG A 135 -18.35 -11.53 1.79
C ARG A 135 -19.13 -10.99 0.58
N SER A 136 -18.66 -9.96 -0.10
CA SER A 136 -19.41 -9.31 -1.19
C SER A 136 -19.55 -10.20 -2.43
N GLN A 137 -20.80 -10.53 -2.80
CA GLN A 137 -21.12 -11.20 -4.05
C GLN A 137 -20.74 -10.36 -5.28
N ARG A 138 -20.84 -9.02 -5.17
CA ARG A 138 -20.43 -8.09 -6.23
C ARG A 138 -18.94 -8.14 -6.54
N VAL A 139 -18.09 -8.28 -5.53
CA VAL A 139 -16.64 -8.43 -5.74
C VAL A 139 -16.37 -9.72 -6.51
N LYS A 140 -17.02 -10.82 -6.13
CA LYS A 140 -16.88 -12.12 -6.79
C LYS A 140 -17.39 -12.11 -8.24
N SER A 141 -18.46 -11.37 -8.53
CA SER A 141 -19.00 -11.24 -9.89
C SER A 141 -18.23 -10.24 -10.77
N THR A 142 -17.48 -9.30 -10.18
CA THR A 142 -16.73 -8.28 -10.95
C THR A 142 -15.33 -8.77 -11.33
N PHE A 143 -14.62 -9.46 -10.43
CA PHE A 143 -13.26 -9.95 -10.65
C PHE A 143 -13.25 -11.39 -11.16
N VAL A 144 -13.61 -11.57 -12.43
CA VAL A 144 -13.73 -12.90 -13.06
C VAL A 144 -12.70 -13.15 -14.16
N ASN A 145 -11.94 -12.14 -14.58
CA ASN A 145 -10.94 -12.31 -15.63
C ASN A 145 -9.72 -13.09 -15.09
N PRO A 146 -9.20 -14.10 -15.81
CA PRO A 146 -7.95 -14.77 -15.42
C PRO A 146 -6.73 -13.84 -15.46
#